data_AF-A0A399GAU9-F1
#
_entry.id   AF-A0A399GAU9-F1
#
_cell.length_a   1.000
_cell.length_b   1.000
_cell.length_c   1.000
_cell.angle_alpha   90.00
_cell.angle_beta   90.00
_cell.angle_gamma   90.00
#
_symmetry.space_group_name_H-M   'P 1'
#
loop_
_entity.id
_entity.type
_entity.pdbx_description
1 polymer ?
#
loop_
_entity_poly.entity_id
_entity_poly.type
_entity_poly.pdbx_seq_one_letter_code
_entity_poly.pdbx_strand_id
1 'polypeptide(L)'
;MCSVSTLFQLMHTSSKLRREASKLFWGQKTTYFLVEAEWLIDKAYPGQSFWDMAFLANVQNVEVEYEPDISKKICCHNHGTLVIRHDLIDTFWASLKHWCPNLQKVILNQSKGDYCLEDDNEPFPRALQCLLQACPPGIKRSLLYLEQKPQSSTGILQWRTDPWQRCLFQYTDGGGWLRTESQRMWRTILMPPKQFKGPVGHYMGLRYEAHKKIPLQRLGLWPLIVEALDCYHFDGVRDKPFSCPLSGCVAYFNEGGEWSVHAAEVHHREKKKLLEVLPSNRIGAELRERSQALDKKTKQIQEKFRIIREAWVAGDETAQEEIRQSWIEQLHHDAAWETQETGLKSMLWVDFMQNVYMVTE
;
A
#
# COMPACT_ATOMS: atom_id res chain seq x y z
N MET A 1 -19.21 18.01 -9.39
CA MET A 1 -17.79 17.79 -9.77
C MET A 1 -17.63 16.35 -10.24
N CYS A 2 -16.91 16.10 -11.34
CA CYS A 2 -16.61 14.73 -11.79
C CYS A 2 -15.66 14.02 -10.81
N SER A 3 -15.86 12.71 -10.62
CA SER A 3 -14.95 11.91 -9.80
C SER A 3 -13.56 11.79 -10.44
N VAL A 4 -12.52 11.54 -9.64
CA VAL A 4 -11.14 11.27 -10.11
C VAL A 4 -11.12 10.15 -11.15
N SER A 5 -11.86 9.07 -10.88
CA SER A 5 -11.98 7.92 -11.79
C SER A 5 -12.57 8.33 -13.13
N THR A 6 -13.65 9.14 -13.12
CA THR A 6 -14.27 9.66 -14.35
C THR A 6 -13.30 10.55 -15.13
N LEU A 7 -12.57 11.44 -14.45
CA LEU A 7 -11.58 12.31 -15.10
C LEU A 7 -10.45 11.51 -15.74
N PHE A 8 -9.94 10.49 -15.05
CA PHE A 8 -8.94 9.58 -15.61
C PHE A 8 -9.45 8.87 -16.87
N GLN A 9 -10.67 8.33 -16.84
CA GLN A 9 -11.27 7.70 -18.02
C GLN A 9 -11.44 8.69 -19.19
N LEU A 10 -11.85 9.93 -18.93
CA LEU A 10 -11.97 10.97 -19.95
C LEU A 10 -10.61 11.32 -20.58
N MET A 11 -9.51 11.30 -19.82
CA MET A 11 -8.17 11.50 -20.35
C MET A 11 -7.77 10.44 -21.38
N HIS A 12 -8.25 9.21 -21.21
CA HIS A 12 -7.87 8.07 -22.05
C HIS A 12 -8.83 7.84 -23.22
N THR A 13 -10.11 8.23 -23.08
CA THR A 13 -11.15 7.96 -24.08
C THR A 13 -11.34 9.08 -25.10
N SER A 14 -11.03 10.34 -24.76
CA SER A 14 -11.28 11.49 -25.64
C SER A 14 -10.10 12.45 -25.70
N SER A 15 -9.47 12.58 -26.88
CA SER A 15 -8.40 13.55 -27.11
C SER A 15 -8.87 15.00 -26.89
N LYS A 16 -10.14 15.30 -27.22
CA LYS A 16 -10.75 16.64 -27.03
C LYS A 16 -10.91 16.99 -25.55
N LEU A 17 -11.28 16.02 -24.71
CA LEU A 17 -11.50 16.25 -23.28
C LEU A 17 -10.23 16.04 -22.44
N ARG A 18 -9.22 15.36 -22.99
CA ARG A 18 -7.99 15.01 -22.28
C ARG A 18 -7.32 16.20 -21.60
N ARG A 19 -7.22 17.35 -22.27
CA ARG A 19 -6.55 18.52 -21.69
C ARG A 19 -7.30 19.06 -20.47
N GLU A 20 -8.62 19.22 -20.55
CA GLU A 20 -9.41 19.76 -19.46
C GLU A 20 -9.60 18.73 -18.32
N ALA A 21 -9.78 17.46 -18.66
CA ALA A 21 -9.82 16.37 -17.69
C ALA A 21 -8.49 16.23 -16.94
N SER A 22 -7.36 16.36 -17.64
CA SER A 22 -6.02 16.34 -17.05
C SER A 22 -5.82 17.48 -16.05
N LYS A 23 -6.17 18.72 -16.40
CA LYS A 23 -6.11 19.86 -15.47
C LYS A 23 -6.91 19.61 -14.20
N LEU A 24 -8.14 19.09 -14.33
CA LEU A 24 -9.01 18.80 -13.20
C LEU A 24 -8.53 17.60 -12.38
N PHE A 25 -7.94 16.59 -13.02
CA PHE A 25 -7.40 15.41 -12.36
C PHE A 25 -6.17 15.76 -11.53
N TRP A 26 -5.20 16.45 -12.13
CA TRP A 26 -3.96 16.84 -11.45
C TRP A 26 -4.14 18.04 -10.51
N GLY A 27 -5.16 18.86 -10.72
CA GLY A 27 -5.49 20.00 -9.84
C GLY A 27 -6.04 19.61 -8.46
N GLN A 28 -6.28 18.33 -8.19
CA GLN A 28 -6.82 17.88 -6.90
C GLN A 28 -5.77 17.86 -5.80
N LYS A 29 -5.76 18.91 -4.99
CA LYS A 29 -4.79 19.12 -3.89
C LYS A 29 -4.86 18.10 -2.75
N THR A 30 -5.93 17.31 -2.69
CA THR A 30 -6.19 16.30 -1.65
C THR A 30 -5.99 14.87 -2.14
N THR A 31 -5.60 14.67 -3.40
CA THR A 31 -5.31 13.34 -3.93
C THR A 31 -3.82 13.09 -3.86
N TYR A 32 -3.43 11.98 -3.23
CA TYR A 32 -2.06 11.50 -3.08
C TYR A 32 -1.91 10.16 -3.79
N PHE A 33 -0.73 9.90 -4.33
CA PHE A 33 -0.41 8.63 -4.99
C PHE A 33 0.57 7.83 -4.14
N LEU A 34 0.26 6.55 -3.93
CA LEU A 34 1.05 5.67 -3.08
C LEU A 34 2.32 5.20 -3.80
N VAL A 35 3.47 5.37 -3.16
CA VAL A 35 4.75 4.76 -3.55
C VAL A 35 5.37 4.03 -2.36
N GLU A 36 6.26 3.08 -2.61
CA GLU A 36 6.89 2.26 -1.56
C GLU A 36 8.27 2.84 -1.21
N ALA A 37 8.56 3.04 0.08
CA ALA A 37 9.85 3.54 0.53
C ALA A 37 11.01 2.60 0.13
N GLU A 38 10.78 1.28 0.21
CA GLU A 38 11.74 0.25 -0.21
C GLU A 38 12.22 0.47 -1.65
N TRP A 39 11.28 0.70 -2.56
CA TRP A 39 11.58 0.95 -3.96
C TRP A 39 12.40 2.23 -4.14
N LEU A 40 12.11 3.29 -3.37
CA LEU A 40 12.84 4.57 -3.46
C LEU A 40 14.29 4.47 -2.96
N ILE A 41 14.54 3.75 -1.87
CA ILE A 41 15.91 3.54 -1.35
C ILE A 41 16.72 2.59 -2.23
N ASP A 42 16.06 1.74 -3.01
CA ASP A 42 16.69 0.87 -4.02
C ASP A 42 16.71 1.52 -5.42
N LYS A 43 16.99 2.82 -5.46
CA LYS A 43 17.18 3.63 -6.68
C LYS A 43 15.96 3.72 -7.62
N ALA A 44 14.80 3.23 -7.18
CA ALA A 44 13.53 3.30 -7.89
C ALA A 44 13.56 2.77 -9.33
N TYR A 45 14.19 1.61 -9.55
CA TYR A 45 14.22 1.02 -10.89
C TYR A 45 12.82 0.66 -11.40
N PRO A 46 12.50 0.92 -12.68
CA PRO A 46 11.20 0.57 -13.25
C PRO A 46 10.86 -0.91 -13.08
N GLY A 47 11.81 -1.81 -13.36
CA GLY A 47 11.58 -3.25 -13.31
C GLY A 47 11.13 -3.77 -11.94
N GLN A 48 11.48 -3.07 -10.86
CA GLN A 48 11.10 -3.45 -9.49
C GLN A 48 9.69 -2.98 -9.09
N SER A 49 9.06 -2.12 -9.89
CA SER A 49 7.72 -1.59 -9.61
C SER A 49 6.68 -2.14 -10.59
N PHE A 50 5.41 -2.07 -10.20
CA PHE A 50 4.28 -2.39 -11.08
C PHE A 50 3.74 -1.16 -11.82
N TRP A 51 4.32 0.01 -11.59
CA TRP A 51 3.69 1.29 -11.85
C TRP A 51 4.03 1.87 -13.22
N ASP A 52 3.09 2.60 -13.79
CA ASP A 52 3.33 3.39 -14.99
C ASP A 52 4.25 4.57 -14.67
N MET A 53 5.51 4.46 -15.07
CA MET A 53 6.54 5.47 -14.80
C MET A 53 6.25 6.80 -15.51
N ALA A 54 5.57 6.79 -16.66
CA ALA A 54 5.19 8.02 -17.35
C ALA A 54 4.09 8.78 -16.60
N PHE A 55 3.25 8.06 -15.84
CA PHE A 55 2.24 8.68 -14.99
C PHE A 55 2.88 9.48 -13.84
N LEU A 56 3.94 8.95 -13.23
CA LEU A 56 4.68 9.59 -12.13
C LEU A 56 5.18 11.00 -12.47
N ALA A 57 5.55 11.23 -13.74
CA ALA A 57 6.04 12.53 -14.20
C ALA A 57 5.06 13.68 -13.92
N ASN A 58 3.77 13.38 -13.80
CA ASN A 58 2.70 14.37 -13.58
C ASN A 58 2.23 14.43 -12.11
N VAL A 59 2.71 13.53 -11.26
CA VAL A 59 2.28 13.43 -9.86
C VAL A 59 2.85 14.60 -9.05
N GLN A 60 1.97 15.29 -8.31
CA GLN A 60 2.34 16.44 -7.46
C GLN A 60 2.30 16.11 -5.96
N ASN A 61 1.50 15.13 -5.55
CA ASN A 61 1.36 14.74 -4.15
C ASN A 61 1.59 13.23 -4.02
N VAL A 62 2.56 12.84 -3.20
CA VAL A 62 2.95 11.45 -2.99
C VAL A 62 2.76 11.07 -1.53
N GLU A 63 2.15 9.92 -1.29
CA GLU A 63 2.20 9.26 0.01
C GLU A 63 3.17 8.08 -0.11
N VAL A 64 4.19 8.07 0.74
CA VAL A 64 5.21 7.03 0.76
C VAL A 64 4.85 6.04 1.85
N GLU A 65 4.54 4.79 1.48
CA GLU A 65 4.43 3.70 2.43
C GLU A 65 5.80 3.41 3.04
N TYR A 66 5.93 3.69 4.34
CA TYR A 66 7.16 3.53 5.08
C TYR A 66 7.04 2.33 6.02
N GLU A 67 7.82 1.29 5.74
CA GLU A 67 7.87 0.08 6.57
C GLU A 67 8.98 0.20 7.64
N PRO A 68 8.79 -0.36 8.85
CA PRO A 68 9.79 -0.29 9.92
C PRO A 68 11.18 -0.82 9.54
N ASP A 69 11.25 -1.81 8.65
CA ASP A 69 12.53 -2.38 8.20
C ASP A 69 13.38 -1.39 7.39
N ILE A 70 12.75 -0.35 6.81
CA ILE A 70 13.47 0.77 6.18
C ILE A 70 14.31 1.53 7.21
N SER A 71 13.79 1.70 8.42
CA SER A 71 14.54 2.35 9.50
C SER A 71 15.81 1.57 9.83
N LYS A 72 15.76 0.23 9.84
CA LYS A 72 16.93 -0.63 10.10
C LYS A 72 17.96 -0.58 8.97
N LYS A 73 17.52 -0.30 7.74
CA LYS A 73 18.41 -0.09 6.58
C LYS A 73 19.10 1.27 6.63
N ILE A 74 18.38 2.33 6.98
CA ILE A 74 18.90 3.69 7.07
C ILE A 74 19.73 3.90 8.34
N CYS A 75 19.27 3.41 9.47
CA CYS A 75 19.91 3.47 10.77
C CYS A 75 20.27 2.05 11.20
N CYS A 76 21.53 1.66 11.00
CA CYS A 76 22.00 0.33 11.36
C CYS A 76 22.94 0.38 12.56
N HIS A 77 22.90 -0.66 13.39
CA HIS A 77 23.85 -0.83 14.48
C HIS A 77 25.10 -1.53 13.96
N ASN A 78 26.24 -0.85 13.99
CA ASN A 78 27.53 -1.45 13.70
C ASN A 78 28.38 -1.43 14.97
N HIS A 79 28.68 -2.61 15.52
CA HIS A 79 29.42 -2.77 16.79
C HIS A 79 28.85 -1.94 17.96
N GLY A 80 27.52 -1.88 18.08
CA GLY A 80 26.83 -1.13 19.14
C GLY A 80 26.78 0.38 18.93
N THR A 81 27.30 0.90 17.81
CA THR A 81 27.17 2.31 17.43
C THR A 81 26.09 2.45 16.36
N LEU A 82 25.18 3.41 16.55
CA LEU A 82 24.19 3.77 15.54
C LEU A 82 24.89 4.48 14.37
N VAL A 83 24.83 3.87 13.18
CA VAL A 83 25.36 4.43 11.93
C VAL A 83 24.20 4.84 11.04
N ILE A 84 24.19 6.09 10.61
CA ILE A 84 23.19 6.63 9.68
C ILE A 84 23.75 6.56 8.25
N ARG A 85 23.08 5.79 7.40
CA ARG A 85 23.37 5.65 5.97
C ARG A 85 22.79 6.80 5.16
N HIS A 86 23.51 7.92 5.14
CA HIS A 86 23.14 9.11 4.38
C HIS A 86 23.00 8.84 2.87
N ASP A 87 23.75 7.88 2.33
CA ASP A 87 23.65 7.44 0.93
C ASP A 87 22.24 6.95 0.56
N LEU A 88 21.55 6.26 1.48
CA LEU A 88 20.17 5.79 1.25
C LEU A 88 19.16 6.92 1.34
N ILE A 89 19.38 7.91 2.20
CA ILE A 89 18.54 9.10 2.31
C ILE A 89 18.65 9.94 1.04
N ASP A 90 19.87 10.13 0.54
CA ASP A 90 20.12 10.85 -0.71
C ASP A 90 19.50 10.10 -1.90
N THR A 91 19.68 8.78 -1.95
CA THR A 91 19.07 7.92 -2.98
C THR A 91 17.55 8.02 -2.95
N PHE A 92 16.93 7.96 -1.77
CA PHE A 92 15.48 8.09 -1.62
C PHE A 92 14.94 9.37 -2.28
N TRP A 93 15.53 10.52 -1.94
CA TRP A 93 15.05 11.81 -2.44
C TRP A 93 15.40 12.03 -3.91
N ALA A 94 16.59 11.60 -4.35
CA ALA A 94 17.00 11.65 -5.75
C ALA A 94 16.07 10.83 -6.64
N SER A 95 15.79 9.58 -6.25
CA SER A 95 14.84 8.68 -6.92
C SER A 95 13.45 9.29 -7.01
N LEU A 96 12.93 9.80 -5.89
CA LEU A 96 11.60 10.38 -5.85
C LEU A 96 11.49 11.63 -6.74
N LYS A 97 12.50 12.50 -6.74
CA LYS A 97 12.54 13.70 -7.59
C LYS A 97 12.73 13.39 -9.07
N HIS A 98 13.49 12.35 -9.38
CA HIS A 98 13.69 11.90 -10.76
C HIS A 98 12.36 11.49 -11.39
N TRP A 99 11.58 10.65 -10.69
CA TRP A 99 10.32 10.14 -11.22
C TRP A 99 9.13 11.11 -11.04
N CYS A 100 9.14 11.92 -9.99
CA CYS A 100 8.12 12.93 -9.72
C CYS A 100 8.74 14.35 -9.79
N PRO A 101 9.13 14.84 -10.98
CA PRO A 101 9.76 16.15 -11.12
C PRO A 101 8.85 17.28 -10.60
N ASN A 102 7.54 17.12 -10.75
CA ASN A 102 6.49 18.06 -10.34
C ASN A 102 6.03 17.91 -8.89
N LEU A 103 6.74 17.12 -8.08
CA LEU A 103 6.41 16.87 -6.68
C LEU A 103 6.36 18.17 -5.86
N GLN A 104 5.24 18.38 -5.18
CA GLN A 104 4.97 19.52 -4.29
C GLN A 104 4.75 19.09 -2.84
N LYS A 105 4.15 17.91 -2.61
CA LYS A 105 3.84 17.42 -1.27
C LYS A 105 4.21 15.95 -1.10
N VAL A 106 4.80 15.62 0.03
CA VAL A 106 5.11 14.25 0.44
C VAL A 106 4.56 13.99 1.84
N ILE A 107 3.89 12.85 2.00
CA ILE A 107 3.56 12.28 3.31
C ILE A 107 4.36 10.99 3.45
N LEU A 108 5.23 10.88 4.44
CA LEU A 108 5.77 9.59 4.86
C LEU A 108 4.71 8.93 5.75
N ASN A 109 4.20 7.76 5.37
CA ASN A 109 3.15 7.05 6.09
C ASN A 109 3.73 5.80 6.77
N GLN A 110 4.03 5.93 8.06
CA GLN A 110 4.38 4.78 8.88
C GLN A 110 3.11 4.19 9.47
N SER A 111 2.56 3.21 8.76
CA SER A 111 1.27 2.60 9.10
C SER A 111 1.39 1.42 10.08
N LYS A 112 2.61 0.91 10.29
CA LYS A 112 2.92 -0.20 11.20
C LYS A 112 3.65 0.35 12.42
N GLY A 113 3.08 0.13 13.61
CA GLY A 113 3.76 0.40 14.87
C GLY A 113 4.85 -0.65 15.08
N ASP A 114 6.11 -0.24 15.00
CA ASP A 114 7.23 -1.03 15.52
C ASP A 114 7.75 -0.29 16.75
N TYR A 115 7.89 -1.02 17.84
CA TYR A 115 7.90 -0.49 19.21
C TYR A 115 9.29 -0.15 19.74
N CYS A 116 10.32 -0.30 18.91
CA CYS A 116 11.67 0.05 19.30
C CYS A 116 11.89 1.54 19.08
N LEU A 117 11.31 2.37 19.95
CA LEU A 117 11.87 3.69 20.22
C LEU A 117 13.21 3.42 20.89
N GLU A 118 14.28 3.41 20.09
CA GLU A 118 15.64 3.48 20.59
C GLU A 118 15.79 4.83 21.30
N ASP A 119 15.53 4.81 22.62
CA ASP A 119 15.99 5.69 23.71
C ASP A 119 16.26 7.18 23.44
N ASP A 120 15.54 7.80 22.51
CA ASP A 120 15.60 9.22 22.23
C ASP A 120 14.28 9.87 22.65
N ASN A 121 14.34 11.02 23.34
CA ASN A 121 13.18 11.85 23.73
C ASN A 121 12.34 12.38 22.55
N GLU A 122 12.54 11.85 21.35
CA GLU A 122 11.88 12.24 20.12
C GLU A 122 10.69 11.32 19.80
N PRO A 123 9.64 11.84 19.15
CA PRO A 123 8.38 11.11 19.00
C PRO A 123 8.40 9.99 17.95
N PHE A 124 9.46 9.84 17.15
CA PHE A 124 9.54 8.82 16.10
C PHE A 124 10.98 8.46 15.70
N PRO A 125 11.19 7.31 15.03
CA PRO A 125 12.51 6.77 14.70
C PRO A 125 13.46 7.77 14.01
N ARG A 126 14.75 7.70 14.38
CA ARG A 126 15.79 8.60 13.86
C ARG A 126 15.86 8.62 12.33
N ALA A 127 15.71 7.47 11.67
CA ALA A 127 15.68 7.36 10.21
C ALA A 127 14.61 8.26 9.55
N LEU A 128 13.41 8.34 10.14
CA LEU A 128 12.33 9.18 9.63
C LEU A 128 12.62 10.66 9.83
N GLN A 129 13.21 11.03 10.98
CA GLN A 129 13.67 12.40 11.22
C GLN A 129 14.68 12.81 10.14
N CYS A 130 15.69 11.96 9.88
CA CYS A 130 16.71 12.23 8.88
C CYS A 130 16.12 12.35 7.46
N LEU A 131 15.19 11.47 7.08
CA LEU A 131 14.49 11.57 5.79
C LEU A 131 13.73 12.90 5.66
N LEU A 132 12.94 13.27 6.67
CA LEU A 132 12.17 14.50 6.64
C LEU A 132 13.09 15.73 6.62
N GLN A 133 14.16 15.74 7.41
CA GLN A 133 15.13 16.84 7.44
C GLN A 133 15.86 17.01 6.10
N ALA A 134 16.19 15.90 5.42
CA ALA A 134 16.85 15.91 4.12
C ALA A 134 15.91 16.21 2.93
N CYS A 135 14.62 16.44 3.18
CA CYS A 135 13.66 16.71 2.11
C CYS A 135 14.04 17.98 1.31
N PRO A 136 14.08 17.91 -0.04
CA PRO A 136 14.51 19.02 -0.87
C PRO A 136 13.70 20.32 -0.65
N PRO A 137 14.33 21.50 -0.80
CA PRO A 137 13.64 22.78 -0.69
C PRO A 137 12.43 22.88 -1.64
N GLY A 138 11.36 23.52 -1.18
CA GLY A 138 10.14 23.74 -1.96
C GLY A 138 9.13 22.59 -1.93
N ILE A 139 9.47 21.43 -1.37
CA ILE A 139 8.54 20.31 -1.17
C ILE A 139 7.97 20.39 0.25
N LYS A 140 6.65 20.39 0.37
CA LYS A 140 5.98 20.27 1.67
C LYS A 140 6.04 18.84 2.14
N ARG A 141 6.58 18.62 3.33
CA ARG A 141 6.72 17.29 3.93
C ARG A 141 5.86 17.14 5.16
N SER A 142 5.33 15.95 5.37
CA SER A 142 4.62 15.60 6.59
C SER A 142 4.84 14.13 6.89
N LEU A 143 4.64 13.75 8.15
CA LEU A 143 4.73 12.37 8.62
C LEU A 143 3.35 11.97 9.15
N LEU A 144 2.75 10.94 8.56
CA LEU A 144 1.59 10.26 9.11
C LEU A 144 2.11 9.10 9.97
N TYR A 145 1.96 9.23 11.28
CA TYR A 145 2.51 8.30 12.27
C TYR A 145 1.41 7.72 13.14
N LEU A 146 1.56 6.44 13.51
CA LEU A 146 0.69 5.75 14.44
C LEU A 146 1.26 5.91 15.86
N GLU A 147 0.63 6.76 16.67
CA GLU A 147 1.04 7.09 18.03
C GLU A 147 0.13 6.40 19.05
N GLN A 148 0.66 5.87 20.14
CA GLN A 148 -0.13 5.38 21.27
C GLN A 148 -0.58 6.57 22.12
N LYS A 149 -1.89 6.77 22.32
CA LYS A 149 -2.36 7.82 23.24
C LYS A 149 -1.83 7.52 24.65
N PRO A 150 -1.39 8.54 25.40
CA PRO A 150 -1.11 8.38 26.81
C PRO A 150 -2.35 7.83 27.52
N GLN A 151 -2.22 6.73 28.27
CA GLN A 151 -3.32 6.21 29.07
C GLN A 151 -3.71 7.29 30.10
N SER A 152 -4.92 7.83 29.97
CA SER A 152 -5.48 8.72 31.00
C SER A 152 -5.74 7.85 32.24
N SER A 153 -5.08 8.16 33.35
CA SER A 153 -5.10 7.38 34.60
C SER A 153 -6.44 7.39 35.36
N THR A 154 -7.53 7.73 34.69
CA THR A 154 -8.89 7.64 35.24
C THR A 154 -9.29 6.17 35.34
N GLY A 155 -9.22 5.63 36.56
CA GLY A 155 -9.35 4.21 36.94
C GLY A 155 -10.68 3.50 36.67
N ILE A 156 -11.34 3.79 35.55
CA ILE A 156 -12.41 2.96 35.03
C ILE A 156 -11.77 1.90 34.14
N LEU A 157 -12.11 0.62 34.38
CA LEU A 157 -11.79 -0.53 33.52
C LEU A 157 -12.48 -0.38 32.15
N GLN A 158 -12.07 0.63 31.37
CA GLN A 158 -12.35 0.70 29.96
C GLN A 158 -11.49 -0.35 29.25
N TRP A 159 -12.15 -1.11 28.38
CA TRP A 159 -11.55 -2.16 27.57
C TRP A 159 -10.19 -1.72 27.03
N ARG A 160 -9.15 -2.51 27.34
CA ARG A 160 -7.76 -2.26 26.96
C ARG A 160 -7.61 -2.36 25.44
N THR A 161 -7.92 -1.29 24.73
CA THR A 161 -7.29 -1.01 23.46
C THR A 161 -6.15 -0.05 23.75
N ASP A 162 -4.92 -0.46 23.40
CA ASP A 162 -3.85 0.51 23.32
C ASP A 162 -4.37 1.63 22.43
N PRO A 163 -4.48 2.88 22.93
CA PRO A 163 -5.31 3.85 22.26
C PRO A 163 -4.53 4.50 21.13
N TRP A 164 -4.20 3.70 20.11
CA TRP A 164 -3.47 4.13 18.93
C TRP A 164 -4.29 5.16 18.16
N GLN A 165 -3.64 6.22 17.74
CA GLN A 165 -4.19 7.25 16.88
C GLN A 165 -3.22 7.57 15.77
N ARG A 166 -3.76 7.84 14.58
CA ARG A 166 -2.95 8.37 13.48
C ARG A 166 -2.87 9.88 13.60
N CYS A 167 -1.65 10.40 13.72
CA CYS A 167 -1.38 11.82 13.79
C CYS A 167 -0.54 12.27 12.60
N LEU A 168 -0.78 13.50 12.15
CA LEU A 168 0.03 14.12 11.12
C LEU A 168 1.02 15.07 11.81
N PHE A 169 2.31 14.90 11.53
CA PHE A 169 3.38 15.74 12.04
C PHE A 169 3.99 16.54 10.90
N GLN A 170 4.25 17.82 11.14
CA GLN A 170 4.95 18.70 10.22
C GLN A 170 6.24 19.19 10.86
N TYR A 171 7.33 19.16 10.11
CA TYR A 171 8.59 19.74 10.55
C TYR A 171 8.53 21.26 10.39
N THR A 172 8.81 21.98 11.46
CA THR A 172 8.79 23.45 11.48
C THR A 172 10.20 24.02 11.24
N ASP A 173 10.27 25.25 10.71
CA ASP A 173 11.54 25.94 10.48
C ASP A 173 12.34 26.19 11.78
N GLY A 174 11.66 26.19 12.92
CA GLY A 174 12.26 26.31 14.26
C GLY A 174 12.90 25.03 14.80
N GLY A 175 12.94 23.93 14.03
CA GLY A 175 13.57 22.68 14.44
C GLY A 175 12.72 21.78 15.34
N GLY A 176 11.39 21.96 15.33
CA GLY A 176 10.44 21.15 16.11
C GLY A 176 9.34 20.51 15.28
N TRP A 177 8.58 19.61 15.91
CA TRP A 177 7.46 18.90 15.30
C TRP A 177 6.12 19.52 15.70
N LEU A 178 5.39 20.03 14.71
CA LEU A 178 4.02 20.45 14.90
C LEU A 178 3.09 19.26 14.67
N ARG A 179 2.48 18.78 15.74
CA ARG A 179 1.39 17.82 15.66
C ARG A 179 0.13 18.53 15.18
N THR A 180 -0.45 18.03 14.11
CA THR A 180 -1.73 18.49 13.56
C THR A 180 -2.76 17.37 13.71
N GLU A 181 -3.97 17.70 14.13
CA GLU A 181 -5.06 16.73 14.10
C GLU A 181 -5.28 16.26 12.66
N SER A 182 -5.33 14.93 12.49
CA SER A 182 -5.67 14.32 11.21
C SER A 182 -7.17 14.47 10.96
N GLN A 183 -7.62 15.69 10.69
CA GLN A 183 -8.91 15.92 10.04
C GLN A 183 -8.76 15.42 8.61
N ARG A 184 -8.94 14.11 8.44
CA ARG A 184 -8.60 13.34 7.23
C ARG A 184 -9.31 13.91 6.00
N MET A 185 -8.64 14.81 5.27
CA MET A 185 -9.17 15.40 4.03
C MET A 185 -8.54 14.84 2.76
N TRP A 186 -7.50 14.00 2.86
CA TRP A 186 -6.83 13.46 1.68
C TRP A 186 -7.23 12.02 1.36
N ARG A 187 -7.13 11.69 0.07
CA ARG A 187 -7.38 10.36 -0.48
C ARG A 187 -6.10 9.85 -1.11
N THR A 188 -5.73 8.64 -0.73
CA THR A 188 -4.55 7.97 -1.27
C THR A 188 -4.99 6.95 -2.30
N ILE A 189 -4.43 7.06 -3.50
CA ILE A 189 -4.81 6.27 -4.66
C ILE A 189 -3.61 5.42 -5.08
N LEU A 190 -3.88 4.16 -5.40
CA LEU A 190 -2.88 3.29 -6.00
C LEU A 190 -2.57 3.77 -7.42
N MET A 191 -1.29 3.81 -7.76
CA MET A 191 -0.87 4.25 -9.08
C MET A 191 -1.36 3.30 -10.17
N PRO A 192 -1.63 3.81 -11.39
CA PRO A 192 -1.99 2.95 -12.49
C PRO A 192 -0.85 1.97 -12.77
N PRO A 193 -1.16 0.68 -13.00
CA PRO A 193 -0.14 -0.28 -13.36
C PRO A 193 0.39 0.00 -14.77
N LYS A 194 1.65 -0.33 -15.03
CA LYS A 194 2.22 -0.30 -16.37
C LYS A 194 1.62 -1.40 -17.25
N GLN A 195 1.91 -1.34 -18.55
CA GLN A 195 1.48 -2.39 -19.48
C GLN A 195 2.33 -3.65 -19.31
N PHE A 196 1.67 -4.76 -18.99
CA PHE A 196 2.28 -6.07 -18.80
C PHE A 196 2.37 -6.84 -20.14
N LYS A 197 3.39 -6.52 -20.96
CA LYS A 197 3.61 -7.16 -22.27
C LYS A 197 4.76 -8.17 -22.22
N GLY A 198 4.76 -9.13 -23.15
CA GLY A 198 5.84 -10.13 -23.25
C GLY A 198 5.91 -11.12 -22.09
N PRO A 199 6.89 -12.04 -22.08
CA PRO A 199 7.07 -13.03 -21.02
C PRO A 199 7.30 -12.40 -19.64
N VAL A 200 8.17 -11.40 -19.54
CA VAL A 200 8.46 -10.69 -18.27
C VAL A 200 7.20 -10.00 -17.77
N GLY A 201 6.53 -9.25 -18.66
CA GLY A 201 5.30 -8.55 -18.29
C GLY A 201 4.19 -9.50 -17.91
N HIS A 202 4.03 -10.64 -18.58
CA HIS A 202 3.02 -11.64 -18.22
C HIS A 202 3.22 -12.12 -16.77
N TYR A 203 4.44 -12.52 -16.42
CA TYR A 203 4.79 -12.95 -15.08
C TYR A 203 4.58 -11.83 -14.03
N MET A 204 5.07 -10.63 -14.32
CA MET A 204 4.93 -9.47 -13.45
C MET A 204 3.47 -9.03 -13.28
N GLY A 205 2.63 -9.22 -14.30
CA GLY A 205 1.19 -9.00 -14.23
C GLY A 205 0.50 -9.98 -13.28
N LEU A 206 0.93 -11.25 -13.25
CA LEU A 206 0.45 -12.22 -12.26
C LEU A 206 0.88 -11.82 -10.85
N ARG A 207 2.13 -11.38 -10.67
CA ARG A 207 2.64 -10.89 -9.37
C ARG A 207 1.86 -9.67 -8.89
N TYR A 208 1.60 -8.70 -9.77
CA TYR A 208 0.79 -7.53 -9.45
C TYR A 208 -0.60 -7.91 -8.94
N GLU A 209 -1.29 -8.80 -9.65
CA GLU A 209 -2.61 -9.27 -9.23
C GLU A 209 -2.55 -10.01 -7.88
N ALA A 210 -1.57 -10.89 -7.69
CA ALA A 210 -1.41 -11.71 -6.49
C ALA A 210 -0.99 -10.93 -5.24
N HIS A 211 -0.03 -10.01 -5.36
CA HIS A 211 0.62 -9.36 -4.22
C HIS A 211 0.11 -7.95 -3.94
N LYS A 212 -0.45 -7.24 -4.93
CA LYS A 212 -0.95 -5.88 -4.75
C LYS A 212 -2.45 -5.81 -4.86
N LYS A 213 -3.02 -6.15 -6.02
CA LYS A 213 -4.42 -5.87 -6.31
C LYS A 213 -5.41 -6.68 -5.47
N ILE A 214 -5.30 -8.01 -5.46
CA ILE A 214 -6.24 -8.87 -4.71
C ILE A 214 -6.13 -8.64 -3.21
N PRO A 215 -4.93 -8.60 -2.59
CA PRO A 215 -4.80 -8.31 -1.17
C PRO A 215 -5.41 -6.97 -0.78
N LEU A 216 -5.16 -5.89 -1.53
CA LEU A 216 -5.76 -4.58 -1.26
C LEU A 216 -7.29 -4.61 -1.38
N GLN A 217 -7.83 -5.32 -2.38
CA GLN A 217 -9.28 -5.49 -2.52
C GLN A 217 -9.88 -6.27 -1.34
N ARG A 218 -9.21 -7.31 -0.85
CA ARG A 218 -9.63 -8.05 0.35
C ARG A 218 -9.54 -7.19 1.62
N LEU A 219 -8.49 -6.39 1.76
CA LEU A 219 -8.35 -5.44 2.85
C LEU A 219 -9.48 -4.40 2.84
N GLY A 220 -9.81 -3.88 1.66
CA GLY A 220 -10.89 -2.91 1.45
C GLY A 220 -12.31 -3.49 1.61
N LEU A 221 -12.50 -4.81 1.48
CA LEU A 221 -13.79 -5.44 1.75
C LEU A 221 -14.16 -5.43 3.23
N TRP A 222 -13.17 -5.59 4.12
CA TRP A 222 -13.41 -5.65 5.55
C TRP A 222 -14.19 -4.44 6.12
N PRO A 223 -13.78 -3.17 5.89
CA PRO A 223 -14.54 -2.04 6.40
C PRO A 223 -15.95 -1.95 5.78
N LEU A 224 -16.12 -2.36 4.52
CA LEU A 224 -17.43 -2.39 3.87
C LEU A 224 -18.37 -3.44 4.50
N ILE A 225 -17.83 -4.58 4.93
CA ILE A 225 -18.59 -5.62 5.65
C ILE A 225 -19.04 -5.09 7.01
N VAL A 226 -18.14 -4.42 7.73
CA VAL A 226 -18.43 -3.83 9.05
C VAL A 226 -19.52 -2.76 8.91
N GLU A 227 -19.34 -1.82 7.98
CA GLU A 227 -20.30 -0.75 7.69
C GLU A 227 -21.66 -1.32 7.24
N ALA A 228 -21.67 -2.32 6.35
CA ALA A 228 -22.91 -2.92 5.87
C ALA A 228 -23.73 -3.57 6.99
N LEU A 229 -23.08 -4.15 8.00
CA LEU A 229 -23.77 -4.69 9.16
C LEU A 229 -24.28 -3.59 10.10
N ASP A 230 -23.47 -2.55 10.34
CA ASP A 230 -23.85 -1.38 11.14
C ASP A 230 -25.10 -0.72 10.56
N CYS A 231 -25.06 -0.38 9.26
CA CYS A 231 -26.18 0.23 8.55
C CYS A 231 -27.39 -0.70 8.42
N TYR A 232 -27.22 -2.03 8.51
CA TYR A 232 -28.38 -2.93 8.49
C TYR A 232 -29.25 -2.76 9.75
N HIS A 233 -28.62 -2.44 10.88
CA HIS A 233 -29.26 -2.24 12.17
C HIS A 233 -29.58 -0.77 12.48
N PHE A 234 -28.77 0.15 11.96
CA PHE A 234 -28.75 1.59 12.25
C PHE A 234 -28.64 2.44 10.96
N ASP A 235 -29.65 2.39 10.07
CA ASP A 235 -29.72 3.25 8.87
C ASP A 235 -30.58 4.52 9.06
N GLY A 236 -30.99 4.82 10.29
CA GLY A 236 -31.87 5.94 10.63
C GLY A 236 -33.35 5.70 10.31
N VAL A 237 -33.69 4.62 9.61
CA VAL A 237 -35.06 4.11 9.50
C VAL A 237 -35.26 2.94 10.48
N ARG A 238 -34.21 2.14 10.63
CA ARG A 238 -34.06 1.10 11.64
C ARG A 238 -33.06 1.61 12.65
N ASP A 239 -33.49 1.67 13.91
CA ASP A 239 -32.62 1.87 15.07
C ASP A 239 -32.88 0.70 16.02
N LYS A 240 -32.34 -0.46 15.64
CA LYS A 240 -32.58 -1.72 16.36
C LYS A 240 -31.29 -2.16 17.05
N PRO A 241 -31.21 -2.01 18.38
CA PRO A 241 -30.11 -2.56 19.16
C PRO A 241 -29.88 -4.03 18.86
N PHE A 242 -28.62 -4.46 18.86
CA PHE A 242 -28.25 -5.84 18.56
C PHE A 242 -26.99 -6.30 19.31
N SER A 243 -26.89 -7.60 19.52
CA SER A 243 -25.69 -8.24 20.07
C SER A 243 -24.67 -8.53 18.96
N CYS A 244 -23.38 -8.56 19.30
CA CYS A 244 -22.34 -9.00 18.38
C CYS A 244 -22.71 -10.37 17.77
N PRO A 245 -22.67 -10.50 16.43
CA PRO A 245 -23.07 -11.75 15.77
C PRO A 245 -21.99 -12.83 15.80
N LEU A 246 -20.77 -12.51 16.26
CA LEU A 246 -19.67 -13.47 16.31
C LEU A 246 -19.73 -14.29 17.60
N SER A 247 -19.57 -15.61 17.45
CA SER A 247 -19.65 -16.55 18.57
C SER A 247 -18.60 -16.25 19.64
N GLY A 248 -19.04 -16.21 20.90
CA GLY A 248 -18.18 -15.93 22.06
C GLY A 248 -18.01 -14.45 22.38
N CYS A 249 -18.57 -13.53 21.56
CA CYS A 249 -18.62 -12.11 21.90
C CYS A 249 -19.99 -11.75 22.49
N VAL A 250 -19.99 -11.13 23.67
CA VAL A 250 -21.21 -10.73 24.40
C VAL A 250 -21.51 -9.23 24.30
N ALA A 251 -20.77 -8.51 23.44
CA ALA A 251 -20.99 -7.08 23.24
C ALA A 251 -22.40 -6.80 22.71
N TYR A 252 -22.96 -5.67 23.12
CA TYR A 252 -24.30 -5.22 22.77
C TYR A 252 -24.24 -3.75 22.36
N PHE A 253 -24.91 -3.39 21.27
CA PHE A 253 -24.85 -2.07 20.66
C PHE A 253 -26.24 -1.45 20.63
N ASN A 254 -26.36 -0.23 21.15
CA ASN A 254 -27.58 0.56 21.19
C ASN A 254 -27.62 1.63 20.10
N GLU A 255 -26.46 2.08 19.63
CA GLU A 255 -26.34 3.19 18.69
C GLU A 255 -25.49 2.82 17.45
N GLY A 256 -25.77 3.50 16.34
CA GLY A 256 -24.98 3.37 15.11
C GLY A 256 -23.53 3.79 15.33
N GLY A 257 -22.59 3.02 14.77
CA GLY A 257 -21.15 3.26 14.91
C GLY A 257 -20.51 2.50 16.07
N GLU A 258 -21.24 2.13 17.12
CA GLU A 258 -20.68 1.36 18.24
C GLU A 258 -20.16 -0.01 17.78
N TRP A 259 -20.91 -0.70 16.91
CA TRP A 259 -20.46 -1.93 16.27
C TRP A 259 -19.21 -1.71 15.43
N SER A 260 -19.16 -0.63 14.65
CA SER A 260 -18.03 -0.35 13.76
C SER A 260 -16.72 -0.17 14.53
N VAL A 261 -16.76 0.55 15.65
CA VAL A 261 -15.63 0.69 16.57
C VAL A 261 -15.26 -0.67 17.17
N HIS A 262 -16.24 -1.39 17.72
CA HIS A 262 -16.00 -2.69 18.33
C HIS A 262 -15.39 -3.71 17.37
N ALA A 263 -15.91 -3.79 16.13
CA ALA A 263 -15.40 -4.72 15.12
C ALA A 263 -13.94 -4.40 14.75
N ALA A 264 -13.56 -3.13 14.67
CA ALA A 264 -12.19 -2.70 14.42
C ALA A 264 -11.24 -3.07 15.55
N GLU A 265 -11.71 -3.00 16.79
CA GLU A 265 -10.90 -3.27 17.97
C GLU A 265 -10.76 -4.78 18.24
N VAL A 266 -11.88 -5.49 18.27
CA VAL A 266 -11.96 -6.88 18.75
C VAL A 266 -11.86 -7.90 17.61
N HIS A 267 -12.42 -7.57 16.43
CA HIS A 267 -12.68 -8.54 15.36
C HIS A 267 -11.88 -8.29 14.07
N HIS A 268 -10.84 -7.45 14.09
CA HIS A 268 -10.04 -7.11 12.91
C HIS A 268 -9.38 -8.32 12.22
N ARG A 269 -9.19 -9.42 12.95
CA ARG A 269 -8.64 -10.70 12.42
C ARG A 269 -9.71 -11.67 11.92
N GLU A 270 -10.98 -11.45 12.24
CA GLU A 270 -12.07 -12.40 12.00
C GLU A 270 -12.86 -12.13 10.71
N LYS A 271 -12.18 -11.59 9.70
CA LYS A 271 -12.78 -11.12 8.43
C LYS A 271 -13.67 -12.15 7.75
N LYS A 272 -13.26 -13.41 7.76
CA LYS A 272 -14.02 -14.51 7.13
C LYS A 272 -15.33 -14.80 7.87
N LYS A 273 -15.30 -14.85 9.21
CA LYS A 273 -16.50 -15.08 10.01
C LYS A 273 -17.51 -13.94 9.85
N LEU A 274 -17.01 -12.70 9.73
CA LEU A 274 -17.86 -11.53 9.50
C LEU A 274 -18.66 -11.60 8.19
N LEU A 275 -18.11 -12.22 7.13
CA LEU A 275 -18.85 -12.45 5.89
C LEU A 275 -20.02 -13.45 6.05
N GLU A 276 -19.86 -14.42 6.95
CA GLU A 276 -20.84 -15.49 7.19
C GLU A 276 -22.06 -14.97 7.96
N VAL A 277 -21.87 -13.94 8.80
CA VAL A 277 -22.94 -13.33 9.62
C VAL A 277 -23.65 -12.15 8.95
N LEU A 278 -23.23 -11.77 7.74
CA LEU A 278 -23.91 -10.72 6.99
C LEU A 278 -25.37 -11.09 6.68
N PRO A 279 -26.32 -10.16 6.75
CA PRO A 279 -27.71 -10.40 6.39
C PRO A 279 -27.86 -10.99 4.98
N SER A 280 -28.92 -11.77 4.74
CA SER A 280 -29.25 -12.34 3.42
C SER A 280 -29.83 -11.31 2.44
N ASN A 281 -29.70 -10.02 2.73
CA ASN A 281 -30.14 -8.96 1.84
C ASN A 281 -29.21 -8.81 0.62
N ARG A 282 -29.59 -7.92 -0.30
CA ARG A 282 -28.83 -7.66 -1.53
C ARG A 282 -27.37 -7.28 -1.26
N ILE A 283 -27.10 -6.36 -0.33
CA ILE A 283 -25.74 -5.89 -0.01
C ILE A 283 -24.88 -7.03 0.53
N GLY A 284 -25.42 -7.81 1.47
CA GLY A 284 -24.72 -8.98 2.01
C GLY A 284 -24.43 -10.03 0.94
N ALA A 285 -25.35 -10.26 0.00
CA ALA A 285 -25.13 -11.13 -1.14
C ALA A 285 -24.01 -10.61 -2.07
N GLU A 286 -24.03 -9.32 -2.42
CA GLU A 286 -23.00 -8.68 -3.27
C GLU A 286 -21.60 -8.75 -2.63
N LEU A 287 -21.48 -8.53 -1.32
CA LEU A 287 -20.21 -8.64 -0.59
C LEU A 287 -19.68 -10.08 -0.55
N ARG A 288 -20.56 -11.06 -0.32
CA ARG A 288 -20.20 -12.49 -0.37
C ARG A 288 -19.75 -12.91 -1.77
N GLU A 289 -20.50 -12.54 -2.80
CA GLU A 289 -20.14 -12.80 -4.20
C GLU A 289 -18.78 -12.19 -4.54
N ARG A 290 -18.55 -10.94 -4.10
CA ARG A 290 -17.28 -10.25 -4.33
C ARG A 290 -16.12 -10.98 -3.65
N SER A 291 -16.28 -11.46 -2.41
CA SER A 291 -15.26 -12.26 -1.74
C SER A 291 -14.98 -13.57 -2.48
N GLN A 292 -16.03 -14.30 -2.89
CA GLN A 292 -15.89 -15.55 -3.66
C GLN A 292 -15.21 -15.32 -5.01
N ALA A 293 -15.50 -14.21 -5.68
CA ALA A 293 -14.86 -13.84 -6.94
C ALA A 293 -13.35 -13.59 -6.75
N LEU A 294 -12.94 -12.96 -5.63
CA LEU A 294 -11.53 -12.79 -5.30
C LEU A 294 -10.86 -14.14 -5.01
N ASP A 295 -11.51 -15.06 -4.29
CA ASP A 295 -10.98 -16.40 -4.02
C ASP A 295 -10.80 -17.22 -5.31
N LYS A 296 -11.79 -17.19 -6.20
CA LYS A 296 -11.69 -17.80 -7.53
C LYS A 296 -10.54 -17.21 -8.32
N LYS A 297 -10.36 -15.89 -8.28
CA LYS A 297 -9.27 -15.20 -8.98
C LYS A 297 -7.89 -15.58 -8.40
N THR A 298 -7.75 -15.68 -7.08
CA THR A 298 -6.51 -16.17 -6.45
C THR A 298 -6.15 -17.56 -6.95
N LYS A 299 -7.12 -18.50 -6.96
CA LYS A 299 -6.90 -19.86 -7.47
C LYS A 299 -6.47 -19.86 -8.94
N GLN A 300 -7.12 -19.04 -9.78
CA GLN A 300 -6.74 -18.89 -11.18
C GLN A 300 -5.31 -18.36 -11.37
N ILE A 301 -4.85 -17.45 -10.50
CA ILE A 301 -3.49 -16.92 -10.58
C ILE A 301 -2.47 -17.95 -10.10
N GLN A 302 -2.76 -18.66 -9.01
CA GLN A 302 -1.93 -19.78 -8.52
C GLN A 302 -1.76 -20.85 -9.60
N GLU A 303 -2.85 -21.19 -10.31
CA GLU A 303 -2.82 -22.12 -11.43
C GLU A 303 -1.93 -21.62 -12.58
N LYS A 304 -2.00 -20.33 -12.92
CA LYS A 304 -1.10 -19.75 -13.94
C LYS A 304 0.37 -19.78 -13.52
N PHE A 305 0.68 -19.50 -12.25
CA PHE A 305 2.03 -19.66 -11.73
C PHE A 305 2.49 -21.12 -11.79
N ARG A 306 1.60 -22.08 -11.48
CA ARG A 306 1.87 -23.52 -11.61
C ARG A 306 2.22 -23.88 -13.05
N ILE A 307 1.45 -23.42 -14.03
CA ILE A 307 1.71 -23.66 -15.46
C ILE A 307 3.08 -23.11 -15.88
N ILE A 308 3.43 -21.88 -15.48
CA ILE A 308 4.74 -21.27 -15.78
C ILE A 308 5.87 -22.13 -15.19
N ARG A 309 5.71 -22.57 -13.94
CA ARG A 309 6.70 -23.43 -13.28
C ARG A 309 6.83 -24.79 -13.98
N GLU A 310 5.72 -25.44 -14.30
CA GLU A 310 5.73 -26.74 -14.98
C GLU A 310 6.35 -26.65 -16.36
N ALA A 311 6.09 -25.58 -17.12
CA ALA A 311 6.75 -25.32 -18.39
C ALA A 311 8.27 -25.23 -18.24
N TRP A 312 8.76 -24.64 -17.16
CA TRP A 312 10.21 -24.58 -16.86
C TRP A 312 10.77 -25.93 -16.41
N VAL A 313 10.13 -26.59 -15.44
CA VAL A 313 10.65 -27.83 -14.81
C VAL A 313 10.55 -29.05 -15.73
N ALA A 314 9.45 -29.17 -16.48
CA ALA A 314 9.23 -30.29 -17.39
C ALA A 314 9.78 -30.04 -18.81
N GLY A 315 10.17 -28.80 -19.11
CA GLY A 315 10.82 -28.46 -20.37
C GLY A 315 12.19 -29.13 -20.50
N ASP A 316 12.53 -29.57 -21.71
CA ASP A 316 13.89 -29.99 -22.02
C ASP A 316 14.83 -28.77 -22.05
N GLU A 317 16.13 -29.03 -22.24
CA GLU A 317 17.15 -27.97 -22.27
C GLU A 317 16.84 -26.91 -23.35
N THR A 318 16.27 -27.33 -24.48
CA THR A 318 15.86 -26.43 -25.57
C THR A 318 14.72 -25.51 -25.13
N ALA A 319 13.66 -26.04 -24.54
CA ALA A 319 12.52 -25.25 -24.07
C ALA A 319 12.91 -24.29 -22.94
N GLN A 320 13.76 -24.72 -22.01
CA GLN A 320 14.31 -23.85 -20.96
C GLN A 320 15.15 -22.72 -21.58
N GLU A 321 15.95 -23.03 -22.60
CA GLU A 321 16.74 -22.06 -23.32
C GLU A 321 15.87 -21.03 -24.05
N GLU A 322 14.79 -21.45 -24.68
CA GLU A 322 13.83 -20.55 -25.34
C GLU A 322 13.16 -19.59 -24.35
N ILE A 323 12.70 -20.10 -23.19
CA ILE A 323 12.15 -19.25 -22.12
C ILE A 323 13.21 -18.25 -21.65
N ARG A 324 14.44 -18.73 -21.41
CA ARG A 324 15.55 -17.89 -20.99
C ARG A 324 15.84 -16.79 -22.02
N GLN A 325 16.02 -17.13 -23.29
CA GLN A 325 16.33 -16.16 -24.34
C GLN A 325 15.22 -15.13 -24.50
N SER A 326 13.95 -15.56 -24.55
CA SER A 326 12.83 -14.62 -24.69
C SER A 326 12.71 -13.65 -23.51
N TRP A 327 12.99 -14.12 -22.29
CA TRP A 327 13.02 -13.28 -21.09
C TRP A 327 14.14 -12.24 -21.16
N ILE A 328 15.34 -12.71 -21.49
CA ILE A 328 16.55 -11.88 -21.54
C ILE A 328 16.45 -10.86 -22.68
N GLU A 329 15.97 -11.26 -23.84
CA GLU A 329 15.71 -10.37 -24.97
C GLU A 329 14.76 -9.25 -24.57
N GLN A 330 13.65 -9.57 -23.87
CA GLN A 330 12.74 -8.53 -23.38
C GLN A 330 13.42 -7.58 -22.40
N LEU A 331 14.16 -8.09 -21.41
CA LEU A 331 14.84 -7.26 -20.42
C LEU A 331 15.88 -6.29 -21.05
N HIS A 332 16.48 -6.66 -22.19
CA HIS A 332 17.44 -5.78 -22.87
C HIS A 332 16.77 -4.64 -23.66
N HIS A 333 15.53 -4.82 -24.12
CA HIS A 333 14.91 -3.89 -25.07
C HIS A 333 13.71 -3.13 -24.49
N ASP A 334 13.14 -3.59 -23.36
CA ASP A 334 11.95 -3.00 -22.76
C ASP A 334 12.31 -2.14 -21.53
N ALA A 335 12.40 -0.83 -21.74
CA ALA A 335 12.71 0.15 -20.68
C ALA A 335 11.71 0.12 -19.50
N ALA A 336 10.51 -0.45 -19.68
CA ALA A 336 9.56 -0.62 -18.58
C ALA A 336 10.04 -1.63 -17.52
N TRP A 337 11.00 -2.48 -17.89
CA TRP A 337 11.61 -3.53 -17.04
C TRP A 337 13.08 -3.29 -16.74
N GLU A 338 13.59 -2.08 -17.01
CA GLU A 338 14.96 -1.72 -16.69
C GLU A 338 15.24 -1.89 -15.18
N THR A 339 16.37 -2.51 -14.87
CA THR A 339 16.91 -2.70 -13.52
C THR A 339 18.40 -2.32 -13.50
N GLN A 340 19.04 -2.33 -12.32
CA GLN A 340 20.47 -2.07 -12.23
C GLN A 340 21.33 -3.04 -13.05
N GLU A 341 20.91 -4.31 -13.10
CA GLU A 341 21.68 -5.40 -13.68
C GLU A 341 20.92 -5.99 -14.87
N THR A 342 21.62 -6.25 -15.98
CA THR A 342 20.99 -6.77 -17.18
C THR A 342 21.05 -8.29 -17.26
N GLY A 343 20.20 -8.85 -18.12
CA GLY A 343 20.19 -10.27 -18.42
C GLY A 343 19.99 -11.16 -17.19
N LEU A 344 20.83 -12.18 -17.02
CA LEU A 344 20.70 -13.22 -15.99
C LEU A 344 20.99 -12.70 -14.58
N LYS A 345 21.59 -11.53 -14.46
CA LYS A 345 21.84 -10.88 -13.18
C LYS A 345 20.67 -9.98 -12.76
N SER A 346 19.76 -9.66 -13.68
CA SER A 346 18.58 -8.85 -13.36
C SER A 346 17.82 -9.47 -12.20
N MET A 347 17.49 -8.64 -11.20
CA MET A 347 16.65 -9.05 -10.07
C MET A 347 15.33 -9.69 -10.50
N LEU A 348 14.79 -9.29 -11.65
CA LEU A 348 13.58 -9.91 -12.21
C LEU A 348 13.79 -11.36 -12.64
N TRP A 349 14.96 -11.65 -13.22
CA TRP A 349 15.34 -13.02 -13.54
C TRP A 349 15.61 -13.81 -12.27
N VAL A 350 16.37 -13.26 -11.33
CA VAL A 350 16.65 -13.94 -10.05
C VAL A 350 15.37 -14.28 -9.29
N ASP A 351 14.43 -13.33 -9.20
CA ASP A 351 13.12 -13.55 -8.59
C ASP A 351 12.30 -14.60 -9.35
N PHE A 352 12.30 -14.56 -10.69
CA PHE A 352 11.66 -15.61 -11.50
C PHE A 352 12.24 -16.99 -11.19
N MET A 353 13.58 -17.12 -11.19
CA MET A 353 14.30 -18.36 -10.91
C MET A 353 14.02 -18.89 -9.50
N GLN A 354 13.99 -18.00 -8.51
CA GLN A 354 13.59 -18.35 -7.15
C GLN A 354 12.14 -18.89 -7.13
N ASN A 355 11.21 -18.27 -7.85
CA ASN A 355 9.81 -18.71 -7.85
C ASN A 355 9.57 -20.05 -8.57
N VAL A 356 10.36 -20.38 -9.60
CA VAL A 356 10.24 -21.66 -10.31
C VAL A 356 10.99 -22.80 -9.60
N TYR A 357 12.08 -22.52 -8.87
CA TYR A 357 12.85 -23.55 -8.16
C TYR A 357 12.53 -23.67 -6.66
N MET A 358 12.07 -22.62 -5.99
CA MET A 358 11.70 -22.68 -4.57
C MET A 358 10.30 -23.29 -4.41
N VAL A 359 10.22 -24.62 -4.51
CA VAL A 359 9.35 -25.48 -3.70
C VAL A 359 10.09 -26.79 -3.41
N THR A 360 10.88 -26.77 -2.34
CA THR A 360 10.99 -27.92 -1.43
C THR A 360 10.89 -27.37 -0.02
N GLU A 361 9.66 -27.34 0.50
CA GLU A 361 9.26 -27.86 1.82
C GLU A 361 7.76 -27.64 2.05
#